data_AF-A0A954SSR3-F1
#
_entry.id   AF-A0A954SSR3-F1
#
_cell.length_a   1.000
_cell.length_b   1.000
_cell.length_c   1.000
_cell.angle_alpha   90.00
_cell.angle_beta   90.00
_cell.angle_gamma   90.00
#
_symmetry.space_group_name_H-M   'P 1'
#
loop_
_entity.id
_entity.type
_entity.pdbx_description
1 polymer ?
#
loop_
_entity_poly.entity_id
_entity_poly.type
_entity_poly.pdbx_seq_one_letter_code
_entity_poly.pdbx_strand_id
1 'polypeptide(L)' 'MNFPPVEEQLALIRRGVEKIVPEEELAAKLKKSRDTGTPLRIKYGIDPTGIDVHLGHTVPLRKMRQFQELGHQAV' A
#
# COMPACT_ATOMS: atom_id res chain seq x y z
N MET A 1 11.44 -1.92 -12.23
CA MET A 1 11.13 -0.99 -11.13
C MET A 1 12.08 -1.30 -9.99
N ASN A 2 12.67 -0.30 -9.35
CA ASN A 2 13.56 -0.52 -8.21
C ASN A 2 12.72 -0.60 -6.93
N PHE A 3 12.51 -1.80 -6.39
CA PHE A 3 11.80 -2.00 -5.12
C PHE A 3 12.80 -1.82 -3.96
N PRO A 4 12.55 -0.92 -2.98
CA PRO A 4 13.41 -0.76 -1.83
C PRO A 4 13.54 -2.05 -0.97
N PRO A 5 14.45 -2.11 0.01
CA PRO A 5 14.46 -3.16 1.03
C PRO A 5 13.10 -3.36 1.69
N VAL A 6 12.74 -4.63 1.93
CA VAL A 6 11.42 -5.00 2.51
C VAL A 6 11.20 -4.31 3.85
N GLU A 7 12.24 -4.18 4.67
CA GLU A 7 12.17 -3.47 5.95
C GLU A 7 11.86 -1.98 5.79
N GLU A 8 12.44 -1.33 4.80
CA GLU A 8 12.18 0.09 4.49
C GLU A 8 10.75 0.28 3.99
N GLN A 9 10.28 -0.60 3.11
CA GLN A 9 8.90 -0.62 2.64
C GLN A 9 7.93 -0.80 3.81
N LEU A 10 8.19 -1.78 4.69
CA LEU A 10 7.37 -2.04 5.87
C LEU A 10 7.36 -0.86 6.84
N ALA A 11 8.50 -0.21 7.08
CA ALA A 11 8.58 0.96 7.94
C ALA A 11 7.69 2.11 7.44
N LEU A 12 7.71 2.37 6.13
CA LEU A 12 6.83 3.37 5.49
C LEU A 12 5.35 2.96 5.56
N ILE A 13 5.04 1.69 5.28
CA ILE A 13 3.66 1.20 5.28
C ILE A 13 3.07 1.22 6.70
N ARG A 14 3.82 0.85 7.73
CA ARG A 14 3.37 0.86 9.14
C ARG A 14 3.01 2.26 9.64
N ARG A 15 3.63 3.31 9.11
CA ARG A 15 3.40 4.68 9.58
C ARG A 15 1.94 5.10 9.37
N GLY A 16 1.25 5.38 10.47
CA GLY A 16 -0.15 5.82 10.45
C GLY A 16 -1.16 4.74 10.06
N VAL A 17 -0.79 3.46 10.14
CA VAL A 17 -1.69 2.32 9.98
C VAL A 17 -2.04 1.77 11.36
N GLU A 18 -3.32 1.58 11.61
CA GLU A 18 -3.81 1.01 12.87
C GLU A 18 -3.49 -0.49 12.99
N LYS A 19 -3.70 -1.25 11.91
CA LYS A 19 -3.49 -2.70 11.90
C LYS A 19 -3.11 -3.22 10.51
N ILE A 20 -2.19 -4.19 10.47
CA ILE A 20 -1.83 -4.96 9.27
C ILE A 20 -2.10 -6.43 9.58
N VAL A 21 -2.91 -7.11 8.75
CA VAL A 21 -3.34 -8.50 9.00
C VAL A 21 -3.28 -9.33 7.71
N PRO A 22 -2.50 -10.42 7.67
CA PRO A 22 -1.31 -10.71 8.49
C PRO A 22 -0.12 -9.87 8.05
N GLU A 23 0.66 -9.36 9.00
CA GLU A 23 1.84 -8.57 8.69
C GLU A 23 2.98 -9.39 8.04
N GLU A 24 3.17 -10.62 8.48
CA GLU A 24 4.15 -11.54 7.89
C GLU A 24 3.82 -11.85 6.42
N GLU A 25 2.53 -11.95 6.10
CA GLU A 25 2.08 -12.19 4.72
C GLU A 25 2.38 -10.97 3.83
N LEU A 26 2.20 -9.75 4.36
CA LEU A 26 2.60 -8.54 3.65
C LEU A 26 4.11 -8.54 3.38
N ALA A 27 4.93 -8.84 4.38
CA ALA A 27 6.39 -8.92 4.22
C ALA A 27 6.79 -9.95 3.14
N ALA A 28 6.15 -11.13 3.14
CA ALA A 28 6.38 -12.16 2.13
C ALA A 28 5.98 -11.69 0.72
N LYS A 29 4.86 -10.96 0.58
CA LYS A 29 4.42 -10.37 -0.69
C LYS A 29 5.38 -9.30 -1.20
N LEU A 30 5.87 -8.43 -0.34
CA LEU A 30 6.86 -7.39 -0.70
C LEU A 30 8.19 -8.03 -1.15
N LYS A 31 8.64 -9.06 -0.44
CA LYS A 31 9.83 -9.85 -0.84
C LYS A 31 9.63 -10.46 -2.22
N LYS A 32 8.52 -11.16 -2.44
CA LYS A 32 8.20 -11.75 -3.75
C LYS A 32 8.11 -10.69 -4.85
N SER A 33 7.50 -9.54 -4.57
CA SER A 33 7.38 -8.42 -5.51
C SER A 33 8.75 -7.90 -5.94
N ARG A 34 9.67 -7.73 -4.98
CA ARG A 34 11.06 -7.37 -5.24
C ARG A 34 11.81 -8.44 -6.04
N ASP A 35 11.73 -9.70 -5.63
CA ASP A 35 12.48 -10.81 -6.26
C ASP A 35 12.03 -11.07 -7.70
N THR A 36 10.73 -10.93 -7.97
CA THR A 36 10.12 -11.19 -9.30
C THR A 36 10.01 -9.94 -10.16
N GLY A 37 10.31 -8.75 -9.63
CA GLY A 37 10.07 -7.48 -10.30
C GLY A 37 8.59 -7.16 -10.54
N THR A 38 7.65 -7.93 -9.97
CA THR A 38 6.21 -7.79 -10.24
C THR A 38 5.55 -6.94 -9.16
N PRO A 39 4.91 -5.80 -9.49
CA PRO A 39 4.30 -4.92 -8.51
C PRO A 39 3.08 -5.56 -7.83
N LEU A 40 2.88 -5.26 -6.54
CA LEU A 40 1.64 -5.61 -5.85
C LEU A 40 0.47 -4.76 -6.37
N ARG A 41 -0.71 -5.34 -6.39
CA ARG A 41 -1.97 -4.62 -6.64
C ARG A 41 -2.60 -4.27 -5.30
N ILE A 42 -2.64 -2.98 -5.00
CA ILE A 42 -3.19 -2.45 -3.76
C ILE A 42 -4.59 -1.95 -4.07
N LYS A 43 -5.59 -2.53 -3.42
CA LYS A 43 -7.00 -2.22 -3.68
C LYS A 43 -7.52 -1.21 -2.66
N TYR A 44 -8.16 -0.14 -3.13
CA TYR A 44 -8.94 0.75 -2.27
C TYR A 44 -10.37 0.91 -2.80
N GLY A 45 -11.35 0.39 -2.06
CA GLY A 45 -12.76 0.50 -2.40
C GLY A 45 -13.38 1.76 -1.79
N ILE A 46 -14.11 2.51 -2.60
CA ILE A 46 -14.94 3.65 -2.17
C ILE A 46 -16.40 3.27 -2.46
N ASP A 47 -17.27 3.47 -1.47
CA ASP A 47 -18.71 3.25 -1.62
C ASP A 47 -19.31 4.37 -2.50
N PRO A 48 -19.92 4.06 -3.66
CA PRO A 48 -20.47 5.07 -4.56
C PRO A 48 -21.78 5.70 -4.08
N THR A 49 -22.34 5.31 -2.92
CA THR A 49 -23.57 5.92 -2.39
C THR A 49 -23.39 7.38 -1.98
N GLY A 50 -22.19 7.78 -1.58
CA GLY A 50 -21.85 9.17 -1.25
C GLY A 50 -21.34 9.94 -2.47
N ILE A 51 -21.78 11.18 -2.62
CA ILE A 51 -21.32 12.09 -3.69
C ILE A 51 -20.02 12.83 -3.33
N ASP A 52 -19.72 12.96 -2.03
CA ASP A 52 -18.66 13.85 -1.54
C ASP A 52 -17.43 13.09 -1.03
N VAL A 53 -16.26 13.44 -1.60
CA VAL A 53 -14.96 13.02 -1.08
C VAL A 53 -14.45 14.08 -0.11
N HIS A 54 -14.68 13.87 1.18
CA HIS A 54 -14.16 14.76 2.22
C HIS A 54 -12.71 14.43 2.65
N LEU A 55 -12.10 15.30 3.47
CA LEU A 55 -10.72 15.16 3.95
C LEU A 55 -10.40 13.82 4.63
N GLY A 56 -11.36 13.14 5.25
CA GLY A 56 -11.18 11.78 5.79
C GLY A 56 -10.68 10.74 4.76
N HIS A 57 -11.05 10.86 3.49
CA HIS A 57 -10.58 9.97 2.42
C HIS A 57 -9.11 10.20 2.06
N THR A 58 -8.53 11.34 2.46
CA THR A 58 -7.11 11.62 2.17
C THR A 58 -6.17 10.68 2.92
N VAL A 59 -6.58 10.12 4.07
CA VAL A 59 -5.77 9.17 4.85
C VAL A 59 -5.48 7.89 4.05
N PRO A 60 -6.49 7.13 3.58
CA PRO A 60 -6.24 5.96 2.74
C PRO A 60 -5.63 6.34 1.39
N LEU A 61 -6.01 7.46 0.76
CA LEU A 61 -5.41 7.89 -0.51
C LEU A 61 -3.91 8.22 -0.39
N ARG A 62 -3.47 8.80 0.73
CA ARG A 62 -2.03 9.00 1.01
C ARG A 62 -1.30 7.68 1.17
N LYS A 63 -1.93 6.67 1.78
CA LYS A 63 -1.34 5.33 1.88
C LYS A 63 -1.23 4.68 0.49
N MET A 64 -2.27 4.80 -0.34
CA MET A 64 -2.23 4.37 -1.75
C MET A 64 -1.06 5.02 -2.50
N ARG A 65 -0.86 6.33 -2.32
CA ARG A 65 0.27 7.06 -2.92
C ARG A 65 1.62 6.51 -2.47
N GLN A 66 1.80 6.20 -1.18
CA GLN A 66 3.04 5.60 -0.67
C GLN A 66 3.32 4.26 -1.36
N PHE A 67 2.31 3.41 -1.56
CA PHE A 67 2.49 2.18 -2.31
C PHE A 67 2.90 2.43 -3.78
N GLN A 68 2.37 3.46 -4.43
CA GLN A 68 2.79 3.84 -5.78
C GLN A 68 4.25 4.33 -5.82
N GLU A 69 4.68 5.11 -4.83
CA GLU A 69 6.06 5.58 -4.70
C GLU A 69 7.05 4.43 -4.44
N LEU A 70 6.60 3.36 -3.78
CA LEU A 70 7.33 2.11 -3.63
C LEU A 70 7.33 1.25 -4.91
N GLY A 71 6.66 1.68 -5.98
CA GLY A 71 6.60 0.99 -7.27
C GLY A 71 5.46 -0.01 -7.40
N HIS A 72 4.47 0.00 -6.51
CA HIS A 72 3.30 -0.86 -6.60
C HIS A 72 2.12 -0.20 -7.34
N GLN A 73 1.14 -1.01 -7.75
CA GLN A 73 0.00 -0.54 -8.51
C GLN A 73 -1.22 -0.29 -7.61
N ALA A 74 -1.71 0.94 -7.60
CA ALA A 74 -3.01 1.28 -7.01
C ALA A 74 -4.17 0.84 -7.93
N VAL A 75 -5.21 0.24 -7.34
CA VAL A 75 -6.41 -0.28 -8.03
C VAL A 75 -7.68 0.11 -7.26
#